data_AF-A0A6J5CQG1-F1
#
_entry.id   AF-A0A6J5CQG1-F1
#
_cell.length_a   1.000
_cell.length_b   1.000
_cell.length_c   1.000
_cell.angle_alpha   90.00
_cell.angle_beta   90.00
_cell.angle_gamma   90.00
#
_symmetry.space_group_name_H-M   'P 1'
#
loop_
_entity.id
_entity.type
_entity.pdbx_description
1 polymer ?
#
loop_
_entity_poly.entity_id
_entity_poly.type
_entity_poly.pdbx_seq_one_letter_code
_entity_poly.pdbx_strand_id
1 'polypeptide(L)'
;MTDNNLSSRFDADIKGILSKVFEMGGIVESQVVNAMHALDHLDLDLVVRIIIDERRLNALEAEVDEKCINIIARYQPAARDLRLLMAISKTVTNLEACWG
;
A
#
# COMPACT_ATOMS: atom_id res chain seq x y z
N MET A 1 19.13 -19.23 -21.59
CA MET A 1 19.57 -18.95 -20.20
C MET A 1 19.24 -17.51 -19.80
N THR A 2 17.98 -17.09 -19.96
CA THR A 2 17.54 -15.69 -19.73
C THR A 2 16.32 -15.60 -18.80
N ASP A 3 15.60 -16.71 -18.59
CA ASP A 3 14.34 -16.72 -17.84
C ASP A 3 14.50 -16.57 -16.32
N ASN A 4 15.67 -16.96 -15.77
CA ASN A 4 15.91 -16.95 -14.33
C ASN A 4 16.13 -15.55 -13.74
N ASN A 5 16.65 -14.60 -14.55
CA ASN A 5 16.86 -13.21 -14.11
C ASN A 5 15.60 -12.33 -14.26
N LEU A 6 14.70 -12.72 -15.16
CA LEU A 6 13.46 -11.98 -15.42
C LEU A 6 12.42 -12.30 -14.34
N SER A 7 12.27 -13.59 -14.01
CA SER A 7 11.46 -14.07 -12.88
C SER A 7 11.95 -13.53 -11.54
N SER A 8 13.26 -13.54 -11.28
CA SER A 8 13.81 -13.02 -10.02
C SER A 8 13.58 -11.52 -9.83
N ARG A 9 13.59 -10.73 -10.92
CA ARG A 9 13.28 -9.29 -10.89
C ARG A 9 11.79 -9.05 -10.68
N PHE A 10 10.94 -9.83 -11.34
CA PHE A 10 9.50 -9.78 -11.14
C PHE A 10 9.13 -10.09 -9.67
N ASP A 11 9.73 -11.15 -9.10
CA ASP A 11 9.52 -11.51 -7.68
C ASP A 11 10.01 -10.42 -6.73
N ALA A 12 11.11 -9.75 -7.04
CA ALA A 12 11.61 -8.63 -6.26
C ALA A 12 10.67 -7.42 -6.32
N ASP A 13 10.12 -7.11 -7.49
CA ASP A 13 9.16 -6.03 -7.68
C ASP A 13 7.86 -6.30 -6.90
N ILE A 14 7.35 -7.54 -6.94
CA ILE A 14 6.18 -7.97 -6.15
C ILE A 14 6.45 -7.85 -4.64
N LYS A 15 7.62 -8.31 -4.17
CA LYS A 15 8.00 -8.14 -2.75
C LYS A 15 8.09 -6.67 -2.35
N GLY A 16 8.59 -5.82 -3.24
CA GLY A 16 8.64 -4.38 -3.02
C GLY A 16 7.26 -3.75 -2.83
N ILE A 17 6.28 -4.17 -3.64
CA ILE A 17 4.89 -3.74 -3.47
C ILE A 17 4.31 -4.27 -2.16
N LEU A 18 4.47 -5.57 -1.86
CA LEU A 18 3.96 -6.15 -0.61
C LEU A 18 4.52 -5.44 0.62
N SER A 19 5.80 -5.09 0.62
CA SER A 19 6.41 -4.31 1.71
C SER A 19 5.71 -2.97 1.93
N LYS A 20 5.28 -2.30 0.86
CA LYS A 20 4.54 -1.03 0.96
C LYS A 20 3.13 -1.22 1.48
N VAL A 21 2.46 -2.31 1.07
CA VAL A 21 1.14 -2.67 1.62
C VAL A 21 1.24 -2.90 3.13
N PHE A 22 2.29 -3.58 3.61
CA PHE A 22 2.52 -3.75 5.04
C PHE A 22 2.80 -2.42 5.76
N GLU A 23 3.56 -1.52 5.14
CA GLU A 23 3.77 -0.17 5.66
C GLU A 23 2.45 0.61 5.80
N MET A 24 1.59 0.56 4.78
CA MET A 24 0.26 1.16 4.82
C MET A 24 -0.60 0.57 5.94
N GLY A 25 -0.59 -0.76 6.09
CA GLY A 25 -1.30 -1.43 7.19
C GLY A 25 -0.83 -0.95 8.57
N GLY A 26 0.48 -0.77 8.77
CA GLY A 26 1.02 -0.23 10.02
C GLY A 26 0.61 1.23 10.30
N ILE A 27 0.51 2.06 9.26
CA ILE A 27 0.01 3.44 9.38
C ILE A 27 -1.46 3.43 9.80
N VAL A 28 -2.29 2.64 9.12
CA VAL A 28 -3.72 2.46 9.44
C VAL A 28 -3.90 2.00 10.89
N GLU A 29 -3.15 0.99 11.34
CA GLU A 29 -3.19 0.52 12.73
C GLU A 29 -2.82 1.62 13.74
N SER A 30 -1.75 2.37 13.48
CA SER A 30 -1.31 3.49 14.31
C SER A 30 -2.37 4.59 14.38
N GLN A 31 -3.02 4.92 13.26
CA GLN A 31 -4.09 5.90 13.23
C GLN A 31 -5.28 5.45 14.08
N VAL A 32 -5.63 4.15 14.11
CA VAL A 32 -6.77 3.64 14.92
C VAL A 32 -6.47 3.91 16.39
N VAL A 33 -5.26 3.57 16.82
CA VAL A 33 -4.79 3.79 18.18
C VAL A 33 -4.78 5.28 18.52
N ASN A 34 -4.22 6.12 17.65
CA ASN A 34 -4.15 7.57 17.85
C ASN A 34 -5.54 8.21 17.90
N ALA A 35 -6.49 7.74 17.10
CA ALA A 35 -7.87 8.25 17.10
C ALA A 35 -8.59 7.92 18.42
N MET A 36 -8.40 6.70 18.94
CA MET A 36 -8.92 6.33 20.27
C MET A 36 -8.31 7.20 21.38
N HIS A 37 -6.99 7.43 21.35
CA HIS A 37 -6.33 8.30 22.33
C HIS A 37 -6.76 9.77 22.23
N ALA A 38 -6.87 10.29 21.01
CA ALA A 38 -7.31 11.66 20.76
C ALA A 38 -8.73 11.89 21.29
N LEU A 39 -9.62 10.90 21.14
CA LEU A 39 -10.98 10.98 21.66
C LEU A 39 -11.03 10.93 23.19
N ASP A 40 -10.26 10.04 23.82
CA ASP A 40 -10.23 9.88 25.27
C ASP A 40 -9.60 11.09 25.99
N HIS A 41 -8.58 11.70 25.37
CA HIS A 41 -7.80 12.79 25.97
C HIS A 41 -8.12 14.18 25.42
N LEU A 42 -9.02 14.29 24.42
CA LEU A 42 -9.30 15.53 23.67
C LEU A 42 -8.03 16.18 23.11
N ASP A 43 -7.06 15.36 22.71
CA ASP A 43 -5.75 15.79 22.24
C ASP A 43 -5.80 16.17 20.75
N LEU A 44 -5.81 17.48 20.49
CA LEU A 44 -5.83 18.04 19.14
C LEU A 44 -4.52 17.79 18.36
N ASP A 45 -3.39 17.56 19.04
CA ASP A 45 -2.12 17.29 18.36
C ASP A 45 -2.13 15.89 17.71
N LEU A 46 -2.81 14.92 18.35
CA LEU A 46 -3.03 13.61 17.76
C LEU A 46 -3.95 13.68 16.53
N VAL A 47 -4.96 14.55 16.55
CA VAL A 47 -5.82 14.79 15.38
C VAL A 47 -5.01 15.33 14.19
N VAL A 48 -4.10 16.28 14.44
CA VAL A 48 -3.21 16.79 13.39
C VAL A 48 -2.31 15.69 12.82
N ARG A 49 -1.80 14.79 13.67
CA ARG A 49 -0.99 13.65 13.20
C ARG A 49 -1.79 12.69 12.33
N ILE A 50 -3.04 12.37 12.69
CA ILE A 50 -3.92 11.53 11.88
C ILE A 50 -4.08 12.11 10.46
N ILE A 51 -4.34 13.42 10.34
CA ILE A 51 -4.48 14.11 9.04
C ILE A 51 -3.17 14.05 8.21
N ILE A 52 -2.02 14.16 8.87
CA ILE A 52 -0.71 14.05 8.19
C ILE A 52 -0.50 12.62 7.68
N ASP A 53 -0.80 11.63 8.51
CA ASP A 53 -0.63 10.22 8.18
C ASP A 53 -1.61 9.79 7.08
N GLU A 54 -2.82 10.36 7.03
CA GLU A 54 -3.81 10.13 5.96
C GLU A 54 -3.25 10.59 4.60
N ARG A 55 -2.65 11.79 4.54
CA ARG A 55 -1.99 12.26 3.32
C ARG A 55 -0.85 11.35 2.88
N ARG A 56 -0.12 10.78 3.84
CA ARG A 56 0.93 9.80 3.55
C ARG A 56 0.35 8.50 3.01
N LEU A 57 -0.78 8.04 3.55
CA LEU A 57 -1.50 6.85 3.07
C LEU A 57 -1.92 7.03 1.61
N ASN A 58 -2.50 8.18 1.26
CA ASN A 58 -2.94 8.49 -0.11
C ASN A 58 -1.76 8.54 -1.09
N ALA A 59 -0.62 9.07 -0.65
CA ALA A 59 0.60 9.06 -1.44
C ALA A 59 1.14 7.64 -1.67
N LEU A 60 1.06 6.78 -0.65
CA LEU A 60 1.48 5.38 -0.76
C LEU A 60 0.55 4.57 -1.67
N GLU A 61 -0.76 4.83 -1.64
CA GLU A 61 -1.71 4.22 -2.59
C GLU A 61 -1.33 4.54 -4.03
N ALA A 62 -1.18 5.83 -4.35
CA ALA A 62 -0.83 6.26 -5.69
C ALA A 62 0.51 5.64 -6.16
N GLU A 63 1.49 5.52 -5.28
CA GLU A 63 2.77 4.89 -5.60
C GLU A 63 2.62 3.37 -5.85
N VAL A 64 1.79 2.67 -5.07
CA VAL A 64 1.55 1.24 -5.28
C VAL A 64 0.82 0.99 -6.59
N ASP A 65 -0.18 1.80 -6.92
CA ASP A 65 -0.90 1.69 -8.18
C ASP A 65 0.01 1.96 -9.39
N GLU A 66 0.84 3.00 -9.33
CA GLU A 66 1.83 3.28 -10.38
C GLU A 66 2.80 2.10 -10.57
N LYS A 67 3.28 1.50 -9.47
CA LYS A 67 4.14 0.31 -9.55
C LYS A 67 3.42 -0.90 -10.13
N CYS A 68 2.16 -1.12 -9.77
CA CYS A 68 1.35 -2.20 -10.34
C CYS A 68 1.23 -2.02 -11.86
N ILE A 69 0.89 -0.81 -12.33
CA ILE A 69 0.78 -0.49 -13.76
C ILE A 69 2.10 -0.71 -14.48
N ASN A 70 3.22 -0.24 -13.92
CA ASN A 70 4.55 -0.41 -14.51
C ASN A 70 4.95 -1.89 -14.63
N ILE A 71 4.65 -2.72 -13.62
CA ILE A 71 4.91 -4.17 -13.68
C ILE A 71 4.06 -4.83 -14.77
N ILE A 72 2.76 -4.49 -14.84
CA ILE A 72 1.86 -5.05 -15.86
C ILE A 72 2.36 -4.68 -17.28
N ALA A 73 2.69 -3.42 -17.49
CA ALA A 73 3.18 -2.91 -18.77
C ALA A 73 4.52 -3.55 -19.18
N ARG A 74 5.42 -3.76 -18.22
CA ARG A 74 6.77 -4.26 -18.46
C ARG A 74 6.84 -5.76 -18.70
N TYR A 75 6.04 -6.54 -17.99
CA TYR A 75 6.21 -7.99 -17.94
C TYR A 75 5.14 -8.79 -18.68
N GLN A 76 4.04 -8.16 -19.10
CA GLN A 76 2.85 -8.86 -19.63
C GLN A 76 2.58 -10.18 -18.88
N PRO A 77 2.44 -10.09 -17.54
CA PRO A 77 2.46 -11.27 -16.69
C PRO A 77 1.31 -12.24 -17.01
N ALA A 78 1.51 -13.51 -16.72
CA ALA A 78 0.48 -14.52 -16.89
C ALA A 78 -0.76 -14.19 -16.03
N ALA A 79 -1.93 -14.75 -16.39
CA ALA A 79 -3.22 -14.43 -15.76
C ALA A 79 -3.26 -14.56 -14.22
N ARG A 80 -2.41 -15.43 -13.64
CA ARG A 80 -2.27 -15.61 -12.19
C ARG A 80 -1.63 -14.40 -11.51
N ASP A 81 -0.56 -13.89 -12.10
CA ASP A 81 0.25 -12.80 -11.57
C ASP A 81 -0.45 -11.45 -11.75
N LEU A 82 -1.19 -11.28 -12.85
CA LEU A 82 -2.11 -10.16 -13.04
C LEU A 82 -3.20 -10.14 -11.96
N ARG A 83 -3.77 -11.30 -11.60
CA ARG A 83 -4.77 -11.41 -10.53
C ARG A 83 -4.19 -11.01 -9.17
N LEU A 84 -2.94 -11.36 -8.89
CA LEU A 84 -2.26 -10.96 -7.67
C LEU A 84 -2.09 -9.43 -7.60
N LEU A 85 -1.60 -8.80 -8.66
CA LEU A 85 -1.42 -7.35 -8.74
C LEU A 85 -2.76 -6.61 -8.57
N MET A 86 -3.82 -7.07 -9.22
CA MET A 86 -5.16 -6.50 -9.04
C MET A 86 -5.69 -6.66 -7.61
N ALA A 87 -5.44 -7.81 -6.97
CA ALA A 87 -5.85 -8.03 -5.58
C ALA A 87 -5.09 -7.10 -4.62
N ILE A 88 -3.81 -6.84 -4.89
CA ILE A 88 -3.00 -5.91 -4.11
C ILE A 88 -3.53 -4.48 -4.24
N SER A 89 -3.71 -3.98 -5.47
CA SER A 89 -4.27 -2.64 -5.71
C SER A 89 -5.62 -2.47 -5.00
N LYS A 90 -6.50 -3.47 -5.09
CA LYS A 90 -7.79 -3.44 -4.37
C LYS A 90 -7.65 -3.44 -2.84
N THR A 91 -6.64 -4.10 -2.30
CA THR A 91 -6.39 -4.11 -0.85
C THR A 91 -5.92 -2.75 -0.38
N VAL A 92 -5.06 -2.09 -1.16
CA VAL A 92 -4.55 -0.74 -0.91
C VAL A 92 -5.70 0.28 -0.89
N THR A 93 -6.57 0.26 -1.90
CA THR A 93 -7.76 1.12 -1.92
C THR A 93 -8.71 0.83 -0.75
N ASN A 94 -8.85 -0.43 -0.34
CA ASN A 94 -9.64 -0.75 0.85
C ASN A 94 -9.02 -0.21 2.15
N LEU A 95 -7.68 -0.11 2.23
CA LEU A 95 -7.00 0.47 3.38
C LEU A 95 -7.16 1.99 3.44
N GLU A 96 -7.14 2.66 2.28
CA GLU A 96 -7.40 4.10 2.18
C GLU A 96 -8.85 4.44 2.54
N ALA A 97 -9.82 3.72 1.97
CA ALA A 97 -11.24 3.93 2.23
C ALA A 97 -11.67 3.63 3.69
N CYS A 98 -10.83 2.99 4.49
CA CYS A 98 -11.08 2.79 5.92
C CYS A 98 -10.88 4.08 6.73
N TRP A 99 -10.14 5.05 6.19
CA TRP A 99 -9.76 6.29 6.86
C TRP A 99 -10.30 7.56 6.19
N GLY A 100 -10.53 7.53 4.88
CA GLY A 100 -11.10 8.64 4.10
C GLY A 100 -12.60 8.88 4.28
#